data_AF-A0A969YSY8-F1
#
_entry.id   AF-A0A969YSY8-F1
#
_cell.length_a   1.000
_cell.length_b   1.000
_cell.length_c   1.000
_cell.angle_alpha   90.00
_cell.angle_beta   90.00
_cell.angle_gamma   90.00
#
_symmetry.space_group_name_H-M   'P 1'
#
loop_
_entity.id
_entity.type
_entity.pdbx_description
1 polymer ?
#
loop_
_entity_poly.entity_id
_entity_poly.type
_entity_poly.pdbx_seq_one_letter_code
_entity_poly.pdbx_strand_id
1 'polypeptide(L)'
;MKLTVISDKGTPMVVVTKIARKDDTIEIVGQLMGAWPTKMYITTEEFGGFLRAVLSVSVISYLIRYPFYYLKMKLKREKPPAH
;
A
#
# COMPACT_ATOMS: atom_id res chain seq x y z
N MET A 1 5.22 -10.78 2.12
CA MET A 1 4.33 -9.63 2.37
C MET A 1 3.33 -9.56 1.22
N LYS A 2 2.02 -9.56 1.48
CA LYS A 2 0.99 -9.49 0.43
C LYS A 2 0.35 -8.10 0.51
N LEU A 3 0.61 -7.24 -0.46
CA LEU A 3 0.03 -5.89 -0.52
C LEU A 3 -1.09 -5.90 -1.56
N THR A 4 -2.32 -5.68 -1.09
CA THR A 4 -3.51 -5.65 -1.95
C THR A 4 -3.90 -4.20 -2.18
N VAL A 5 -3.85 -3.78 -3.44
CA VAL A 5 -4.40 -2.49 -3.88
C VAL A 5 -5.90 -2.68 -4.06
N ILE A 6 -6.69 -1.84 -3.41
CA ILE A 6 -8.16 -1.93 -3.38
C ILE A 6 -8.72 -0.70 -4.07
N SER A 7 -9.76 -0.87 -4.89
CA SER A 7 -10.52 0.23 -5.45
C SER A 7 -11.32 0.98 -4.38
N ASP A 8 -11.80 2.16 -4.72
CA ASP A 8 -12.69 2.98 -3.89
C ASP A 8 -13.99 2.24 -3.50
N LYS A 9 -14.37 1.20 -4.26
CA LYS A 9 -15.52 0.31 -3.98
C LYS A 9 -15.17 -0.93 -3.14
N GLY A 10 -13.93 -1.04 -2.66
CA GLY A 10 -13.50 -2.17 -1.81
C GLY A 10 -13.08 -3.42 -2.60
N THR A 11 -13.06 -3.39 -3.93
CA THR A 11 -12.66 -4.54 -4.76
C THR A 11 -11.15 -4.59 -4.94
N PRO A 12 -10.47 -5.72 -4.68
CA PRO A 12 -9.05 -5.86 -4.98
C PRO A 12 -8.77 -5.62 -6.46
N MET A 13 -7.76 -4.83 -6.80
CA MET A 13 -7.36 -4.55 -8.18
C MET A 13 -6.02 -5.21 -8.51
N VAL A 14 -5.04 -5.06 -7.63
CA VAL A 14 -3.68 -5.59 -7.81
C VAL A 14 -3.21 -6.25 -6.53
N VAL A 15 -2.70 -7.46 -6.63
CA VAL A 15 -2.01 -8.14 -5.54
C VAL A 15 -0.52 -8.08 -5.82
N VAL A 16 0.20 -7.24 -5.09
CA VAL A 16 1.66 -7.19 -5.16
C VAL A 16 2.22 -8.40 -4.42
N THR A 17 2.99 -9.22 -5.15
CA THR A 17 3.58 -10.47 -4.66
C THR A 17 5.05 -10.30 -4.30
N LYS A 18 5.78 -9.44 -5.03
CA LYS A 18 7.21 -9.21 -4.80
C LYS A 18 7.59 -7.77 -5.13
N ILE A 19 8.47 -7.20 -4.31
CA ILE A 19 9.19 -5.95 -4.60
C ILE A 19 10.67 -6.31 -4.56
N ALA A 20 11.41 -6.01 -5.62
CA ALA A 20 12.85 -6.29 -5.72
C ALA A 20 13.57 -5.13 -6.39
N ARG A 21 14.87 -4.98 -6.10
CA ARG A 21 15.74 -4.09 -6.88
C ARG A 21 16.31 -4.87 -8.06
N LYS A 22 16.25 -4.27 -9.25
CA LYS A 22 16.91 -4.76 -10.46
C LYS A 22 17.69 -3.60 -11.07
N ASP A 23 19.01 -3.65 -10.92
CA ASP A 23 19.94 -2.60 -11.36
C ASP A 23 19.57 -1.23 -10.73
N ASP A 24 19.20 -0.27 -11.59
CA ASP A 24 18.78 1.09 -11.23
C ASP A 24 17.24 1.26 -11.21
N THR A 25 16.51 0.15 -11.12
CA THR A 25 15.05 0.14 -11.07
C THR A 25 14.53 -0.70 -9.91
N ILE A 26 13.31 -0.39 -9.47
CA ILE A 26 12.57 -1.23 -8.53
C ILE A 26 11.53 -2.01 -9.32
N GLU A 27 11.65 -3.35 -9.31
CA GLU A 27 10.70 -4.27 -9.91
C GLU A 27 9.59 -4.62 -8.89
N ILE A 28 8.36 -4.25 -9.21
CA ILE A 28 7.17 -4.65 -8.48
C ILE A 28 6.45 -5.71 -9.31
N VAL A 29 6.49 -6.95 -8.83
CA VAL A 29 5.73 -8.07 -9.41
C VAL A 29 4.40 -8.15 -8.69
N GLY A 30 3.32 -8.15 -9.46
CA GLY A 30 1.98 -8.33 -8.96
C GLY A 30 1.10 -9.14 -9.90
N GLN A 31 -0.08 -9.48 -9.43
CA GLN A 31 -1.14 -10.08 -10.22
C GLN A 31 -2.31 -9.10 -10.26
N LEU A 32 -2.69 -8.69 -11.48
CA LEU A 32 -3.97 -8.03 -11.74
C LEU A 32 -5.07 -9.08 -11.61
N MET A 33 -6.19 -8.72 -10.98
CA MET A 33 -7.32 -9.65 -10.82
C MET A 33 -7.81 -10.15 -12.18
N GLY A 34 -7.64 -11.45 -12.46
CA GLY A 34 -8.02 -12.10 -13.72
C GLY A 34 -6.95 -12.07 -14.82
N ALA A 35 -5.76 -11.56 -14.58
CA ALA A 35 -4.69 -11.45 -15.58
C ALA A 35 -3.37 -12.11 -15.15
N TRP A 36 -2.48 -12.30 -16.13
CA TRP A 36 -1.16 -12.91 -15.99
C TRP A 36 -0.25 -12.08 -15.05
N PRO A 37 0.78 -12.69 -14.41
CA PRO A 37 1.70 -11.96 -13.54
C PRO A 37 2.31 -10.77 -14.28
N THR A 38 2.03 -9.57 -13.77
CA THR A 38 2.46 -8.31 -14.36
C THR A 38 3.67 -7.79 -13.58
N LYS A 39 4.69 -7.37 -14.33
CA LYS A 39 5.89 -6.74 -13.79
C LYS A 39 5.81 -5.25 -14.06
N MET A 40 5.78 -4.46 -12.99
CA MET A 40 5.92 -3.01 -13.06
C MET A 40 7.36 -2.66 -12.69
N TYR A 41 7.96 -1.73 -13.43
CA TYR A 41 9.28 -1.20 -13.13
C TYR A 41 9.13 0.26 -12.75
N ILE A 42 9.67 0.62 -11.59
CA ILE A 42 9.80 2.01 -11.18
C ILE A 42 11.21 2.45 -11.55
N THR A 43 11.30 3.45 -12.42
CA THR A 43 12.56 4.08 -12.80
C THR A 43 13.10 4.98 -11.70
N THR A 44 14.39 5.34 -11.77
CA THR A 44 15.00 6.23 -10.77
C THR A 44 14.33 7.61 -10.71
N GLU A 45 13.85 8.14 -11.85
CA GLU A 45 13.13 9.42 -11.91
C GLU A 45 11.79 9.36 -11.18
N GLU A 46 11.01 8.30 -11.44
CA GLU A 46 9.73 8.05 -10.78
C GLU A 46 9.91 7.77 -9.29
N PHE A 47 11.01 7.13 -8.90
CA PHE A 47 11.34 6.86 -7.51
C PHE A 47 11.54 8.16 -6.71
N GLY A 48 12.14 9.19 -7.31
CA GLY A 48 12.27 10.51 -6.68
C GLY A 48 10.90 11.15 -6.39
N GLY A 49 9.95 11.03 -7.33
CA GLY A 49 8.56 11.46 -7.13
C GLY A 49 7.87 10.65 -6.02
N PHE A 50 8.09 9.34 -5.98
CA PHE A 50 7.56 8.47 -4.95
C PHE A 50 8.10 8.83 -3.55
N LEU A 51 9.40 9.07 -3.43
CA LEU A 51 10.02 9.53 -2.17
C LEU A 51 9.40 10.85 -1.69
N ARG A 52 9.18 11.82 -2.58
CA ARG A 52 8.50 13.08 -2.22
C ARG A 52 7.06 12.85 -1.75
N ALA A 53 6.33 11.94 -2.39
CA ALA A 53 4.97 11.59 -1.98
C ALA A 53 4.95 10.95 -0.58
N VAL A 54 5.86 10.01 -0.32
CA VAL A 54 6.00 9.34 0.99
C VAL A 54 6.42 10.32 2.09
N LEU A 55 7.30 11.27 1.76
CA LEU A 55 7.76 12.33 2.67
C LEU A 55 6.83 13.55 2.72
N SER A 56 5.65 13.48 2.10
CA SER A 56 4.68 14.57 2.18
C SER A 56 4.15 14.73 3.60
N VAL A 57 3.86 15.97 3.99
CA VAL A 57 3.34 16.31 5.33
C VAL A 57 2.08 15.50 5.65
N SER A 58 1.22 15.26 4.66
CA SER A 58 0.02 14.44 4.80
C SER A 58 0.34 13.01 5.22
N VAL A 59 1.26 12.34 4.53
CA VAL A 59 1.65 10.95 4.83
C VAL A 59 2.39 10.87 6.17
N ILE A 60 3.29 11.82 6.45
CA ILE A 60 4.01 11.89 7.73
C ILE A 60 3.02 12.09 8.89
N SER A 61 2.04 12.99 8.74
CA SER A 61 1.02 13.22 9.77
C SER A 61 0.19 11.97 10.05
N TYR A 62 -0.10 11.18 9.01
CA TYR A 62 -0.77 9.89 9.15
C TYR A 62 0.10 8.88 9.90
N LEU A 63 1.39 8.77 9.58
CA LEU A 63 2.34 7.89 10.28
C LEU A 63 2.45 8.23 11.76
N ILE A 64 2.52 9.52 12.12
CA ILE A 64 2.54 9.95 13.53
C ILE A 64 1.24 9.58 14.24
N ARG A 65 0.10 9.67 13.55
CA ARG A 65 -1.22 9.31 14.10
C ARG A 65 -1.52 7.80 14.02
N TYR A 66 -0.70 7.02 13.32
CA TYR A 66 -0.92 5.60 13.10
C TYR A 66 -1.12 4.80 14.39
N PRO A 67 -0.33 5.00 15.47
CA PRO A 67 -0.55 4.29 16.74
C PRO A 67 -1.95 4.55 17.32
N PHE A 68 -2.44 5.79 17.24
CA PHE A 68 -3.77 6.17 17.70
C PHE A 68 -4.88 5.56 16.84
N TYR A 69 -4.71 5.55 15.51
CA TYR A 69 -5.67 4.89 14.61
C TYR A 69 -5.73 3.39 14.83
N TYR A 70 -4.57 2.75 15.03
CA TYR A 70 -4.48 1.32 15.32
C TYR A 70 -5.17 0.96 16.64
N LEU A 71 -4.89 1.71 17.72
CA LEU A 71 -5.56 1.55 19.02
C LEU A 71 -7.07 1.77 18.91
N LYS A 72 -7.52 2.83 18.22
CA LYS A 72 -8.94 3.12 18.00
C LYS A 72 -9.65 2.00 17.23
N MET A 73 -9.00 1.40 16.22
CA MET A 73 -9.57 0.27 15.49
C MET A 73 -9.68 -0.99 16.37
N LYS A 74 -8.66 -1.27 17.20
CA LYS A 74 -8.73 -2.39 18.16
C LYS A 74 -9.85 -2.20 19.18
N LEU A 75 -9.94 -1.02 19.79
CA LEU A 75 -11.00 -0.69 20.77
C LEU A 75 -12.41 -0.71 20.16
N LYS A 76 -12.56 -0.31 18.89
CA LYS A 76 -13.85 -0.41 18.18
C LYS A 76 -14.25 -1.85 17.87
N ARG A 77 -13.30 -2.77 17.69
CA ARG A 77 -13.59 -4.20 17.50
C ARG A 77 -14.05 -4.89 18.79
N GLU A 78 -13.74 -4.33 19.96
CA GLU A 78 -14.19 -4.85 21.26
C GLU A 78 -15.58 -4.36 21.70
N LYS A 79 -16.16 -3.36 21.03
CA LYS A 79 -17.58 -3.06 21.24
C LYS A 79 -18.39 -4.07 20.42
N PRO A 80 -19.11 -5.02 21.07
CA PRO A 80 -20.05 -5.86 20.35
C PRO A 80 -21.07 -4.96 19.63
N PRO A 81 -21.63 -5.40 18.49
CA PRO A 81 -22.80 -4.75 17.93
C PRO A 81 -23.85 -4.64 19.04
N ALA A 82 -24.23 -3.42 19.38
CA ALA A 82 -25.40 -3.21 20.23
C ALA A 82 -26.59 -3.80 19.46
N HIS A 83 -27.26 -4.76 20.11
CA HIS A 83 -28.47 -5.43 19.65
C HIS A 83 -29.52 -4.47 19.10
#